data_AF-A0A1Y4UXF6-F1
#
_entry.id   AF-A0A1Y4UXF6-F1
#
_cell.length_a   1.000
_cell.length_b   1.000
_cell.length_c   1.000
_cell.angle_alpha   90.00
_cell.angle_beta   90.00
_cell.angle_gamma   90.00
#
_symmetry.space_group_name_H-M   'P 1'
#
loop_
_entity.id
_entity.type
_entity.pdbx_description
1 polymer ?
#
loop_
_entity_poly.entity_id
_entity_poly.type
_entity_poly.pdbx_seq_one_letter_code
_entity_poly.pdbx_strand_id
1 'polypeptide(L)' 'MFILGIILIIAGIGCAGYGFMQNNSLEAQFTSIMSSGTANPGTMFIVIGVILLVVGIILCVVGKKKN' A
#
# COMPACT_ATOMS: atom_id res chain seq x y z
N MET A 1 -16.88 10.11 -6.95
CA MET A 1 -16.09 9.41 -5.92
C MET A 1 -15.64 8.02 -6.36
N PHE A 2 -16.47 7.27 -7.10
CA PHE A 2 -16.13 5.93 -7.58
C PHE A 2 -14.87 5.87 -8.46
N ILE A 3 -14.75 6.73 -9.48
CA ILE A 3 -13.57 6.77 -10.37
C ILE A 3 -12.27 7.05 -9.60
N LEU A 4 -12.31 8.00 -8.65
CA LEU A 4 -11.16 8.28 -7.77
C LEU A 4 -10.76 7.06 -6.93
N GLY A 5 -11.75 6.30 -6.44
CA GLY A 5 -11.52 5.06 -5.72
C GLY A 5 -10.80 4.00 -6.57
N ILE A 6 -11.19 3.84 -7.85
CA ILE A 6 -10.50 2.94 -8.78
C ILE A 6 -9.04 3.36 -9.00
N ILE A 7 -8.78 4.65 -9.20
CA ILE A 7 -7.42 5.18 -9.38
C ILE A 7 -6.56 4.86 -8.16
N LEU A 8 -7.10 5.08 -6.95
CA LEU A 8 -6.39 4.79 -5.69
C LEU A 8 -6.13 3.31 -5.49
N ILE A 9 -7.05 2.43 -5.89
CA ILE A 9 -6.84 0.98 -5.85
C ILE A 9 -5.68 0.57 -6.77
N ILE A 10 -5.65 1.06 -8.01
CA ILE A 10 -4.57 0.76 -8.97
C ILE A 10 -3.23 1.28 -8.44
N ALA A 11 -3.19 2.52 -7.94
CA ALA A 11 -1.99 3.09 -7.34
C ALA A 11 -1.53 2.30 -6.10
N GLY A 12 -2.47 1.84 -5.27
CA GLY A 12 -2.20 1.03 -4.10
C GLY A 12 -1.58 -0.32 -4.44
N ILE A 13 -2.13 -1.02 -5.44
CA ILE A 13 -1.59 -2.28 -5.96
C ILE A 13 -0.18 -2.07 -6.53
N GLY A 14 0.02 -0.99 -7.30
CA GLY A 14 1.34 -0.65 -7.86
C GLY A 14 2.39 -0.37 -6.79
N CYS A 15 2.06 0.44 -5.77
CA CYS A 15 2.96 0.73 -4.66
C CYS A 15 3.27 -0.52 -3.83
N ALA A 16 2.26 -1.33 -3.50
CA ALA A 16 2.47 -2.55 -2.74
C ALA A 16 3.33 -3.54 -3.53
N GLY A 17 3.04 -3.77 -4.81
CA GLY A 17 3.82 -4.64 -5.69
C GLY A 17 5.27 -4.19 -5.82
N TYR A 18 5.51 -2.89 -6.05
CA TYR A 18 6.86 -2.34 -6.11
C TYR A 18 7.60 -2.46 -4.77
N GLY A 19 6.90 -2.24 -3.66
CA GLY A 19 7.42 -2.44 -2.32
C GLY A 19 7.82 -3.89 -2.05
N PHE A 20 7.01 -4.87 -2.48
CA PHE A 20 7.35 -6.30 -2.40
C PHE A 20 8.56 -6.65 -3.27
N MET A 21 8.69 -6.08 -4.47
CA MET A 21 9.87 -6.32 -5.33
C MET A 21 11.16 -5.76 -4.73
N GLN A 22 11.10 -4.65 -3.99
CA GLN A 22 12.25 -4.13 -3.24
C GLN A 22 12.55 -4.93 -1.97
N ASN A 23 11.57 -5.69 -1.48
CA ASN A 23 11.62 -6.32 -0.17
C ASN A 23 11.69 -7.83 -0.31
N ASN A 24 12.89 -8.32 -0.63
CA ASN A 24 13.11 -9.70 -1.04
C ASN A 24 12.89 -10.75 0.08
N SER A 25 12.77 -10.34 1.35
CA SER A 25 12.37 -11.25 2.45
C SER A 25 11.76 -10.51 3.65
N LEU A 26 10.75 -11.13 4.31
CA LEU A 26 10.23 -10.62 5.59
C LEU A 26 11.32 -10.57 6.68
N GLU A 27 12.28 -11.49 6.62
CA GLU A 27 13.43 -11.52 7.54
C GLU A 27 14.32 -10.29 7.39
N ALA A 28 14.52 -9.78 6.17
CA ALA A 28 15.30 -8.55 5.95
C ALA A 28 14.62 -7.33 6.58
N GLN A 29 13.29 -7.28 6.59
CA GLN A 29 12.53 -6.21 7.26
C GLN A 29 12.63 -6.30 8.76
N PHE A 30 12.46 -7.50 9.30
CA PHE A 30 12.50 -7.72 10.74
C PHE A 30 13.89 -7.38 11.29
N THR A 31 14.93 -7.80 10.55
CA THR A 31 16.32 -7.50 10.89
C THR A 31 16.63 -6.01 10.75
N SER A 32 16.14 -5.30 9.72
CA SER A 32 16.39 -3.86 9.58
C SER A 32 15.74 -3.06 10.71
N ILE A 33 14.50 -3.40 11.07
CA ILE A 33 13.78 -2.72 12.16
C ILE A 33 14.50 -2.97 13.50
N MET A 34 14.94 -4.20 13.74
CA MET A 34 15.56 -4.58 15.01
C MET A 34 17.02 -4.13 15.13
N SER A 35 17.76 -3.99 14.02
CA SER A 35 19.18 -3.63 14.02
C SER A 35 19.45 -2.14 13.85
N SER A 36 18.72 -1.45 12.97
CA SER A 36 18.98 -0.04 12.64
C SER A 36 17.86 0.90 13.08
N GLY A 37 16.74 0.39 13.60
CA GLY A 37 15.58 1.20 13.98
C GLY A 37 14.90 1.89 12.78
N THR A 38 15.33 1.57 11.56
CA THR A 38 14.86 2.19 10.32
C THR A 38 14.10 1.15 9.49
N ALA A 39 12.92 1.54 9.02
CA ALA A 39 12.14 0.73 8.09
C ALA A 39 12.82 0.69 6.72
N ASN A 40 12.85 -0.49 6.09
CA ASN A 40 13.27 -0.64 4.70
C ASN A 40 12.34 0.21 3.79
N PRO A 41 12.88 0.96 2.81
CA PRO A 41 12.09 1.68 1.81
C PRO A 41 10.98 0.83 1.18
N GLY A 42 11.22 -0.45 0.89
CA GLY A 42 10.21 -1.37 0.36
C GLY A 42 9.02 -1.55 1.31
N THR A 43 9.25 -1.59 2.63
CA THR A 43 8.20 -1.67 3.65
C THR A 43 7.32 -0.42 3.64
N MET A 44 7.92 0.77 3.48
CA MET A 44 7.16 2.03 3.38
C MET A 44 6.22 2.00 2.16
N PHE A 45 6.70 1.53 1.00
CA PHE A 45 5.87 1.38 -0.20
C PHE A 45 4.72 0.38 0.00
N ILE A 46 4.96 -0.72 0.70
CA ILE A 46 3.90 -1.69 1.06
C ILE A 46 2.84 -1.04 1.94
N VAL A 47 3.24 -0.34 3.01
CA VAL A 47 2.30 0.31 3.94
C VAL A 47 1.47 1.38 3.25
N ILE A 48 2.10 2.25 2.46
CA ILE A 48 1.40 3.28 1.67
C ILE A 48 0.44 2.62 0.67
N GLY A 49 0.89 1.55 0.00
CA GLY A 49 0.08 0.79 -0.94
C GLY A 49 -1.20 0.24 -0.30
N VAL A 50 -1.10 -0.38 0.89
CA VAL A 50 -2.24 -0.90 1.64
C VAL A 50 -3.21 0.22 2.04
N ILE A 51 -2.70 1.35 2.54
CA ILE A 51 -3.54 2.50 2.92
C ILE A 51 -4.34 3.01 1.72
N LEU A 52 -3.68 3.20 0.57
CA LEU A 52 -4.32 3.64 -0.68
C LEU A 52 -5.40 2.65 -1.14
N LEU A 53 -5.15 1.35 -0.98
CA LEU A 53 -6.09 0.29 -1.36
C LEU A 53 -7.34 0.33 -0.48
N VAL A 54 -7.18 0.47 0.84
CA VAL A 54 -8.29 0.60 1.80
C VAL A 54 -9.12 1.86 1.52
N VAL A 55 -8.46 3.01 1.37
CA VAL A 55 -9.14 4.28 1.08
C VAL A 55 -9.86 4.22 -0.28
N GLY A 56 -9.23 3.62 -1.29
CA GLY A 56 -9.82 3.43 -2.61
C GLY A 56 -11.09 2.56 -2.56
N ILE A 57 -11.08 1.45 -1.81
CA ILE A 57 -12.26 0.60 -1.59
C ILE A 57 -13.38 1.39 -0.92
N ILE A 58 -13.08 2.13 0.15
CA ILE A 58 -14.08 2.94 0.87
C ILE A 58 -14.73 3.95 -0.08
N LEU A 59 -13.92 4.65 -0.89
CA LEU A 59 -14.43 5.63 -1.86
C LEU A 59 -15.26 4.98 -2.98
N CYS A 60 -14.93 3.76 -3.39
CA CYS A 60 -15.74 2.99 -4.32
C CYS A 60 -17.11 2.61 -3.72
N VAL A 61 -17.14 2.15 -2.47
CA VAL A 61 -18.39 1.76 -1.77
C VAL A 61 -19.28 2.97 -1.51
N VAL A 62 -18.71 4.05 -0.96
CA VAL A 62 -19.44 5.31 -0.72
C VAL A 62 -19.89 5.94 -2.03
N GLY A 63 -19.03 5.90 -3.06
CA GLY A 63 -19.34 6.43 -4.39
C GLY A 63 -20.48 5.69 -5.08
N LYS A 64 -20.59 4.36 -4.90
CA LYS A 64 -21.69 3.55 -5.42
C LYS A 64 -23.02 3.80 -4.69
N LYS A 65 -22.99 4.15 -3.41
CA LYS A 65 -24.22 4.44 -2.64
C LYS A 65 -24.86 5.78 -3.03
N LYS A 66 -24.08 6.68 -3.63
CA LYS A 66 -24.53 8.05 -3.96
C LYS A 66 -25.03 8.20 -5.41
N ASN A 67 -24.69 7.26 -6.29
CA ASN A 67 -25.18 7.17 -7.67
C ASN A 67 -26.35 6.20 -7.75
#